data_AF-A0A8A8EDH7-F1
#
_entry.id   AF-A0A8A8EDH7-F1
#
_cell.length_a   1.000
_cell.length_b   1.000
_cell.length_c   1.000
_cell.angle_alpha   90.00
_cell.angle_beta   90.00
_cell.angle_gamma   90.00
#
_symmetry.space_group_name_H-M   'P 1'
#
loop_
_entity.id
_entity.type
_entity.pdbx_description
1 polymer ?
#
loop_
_entity_poly.entity_id
_entity_poly.type
_entity_poly.pdbx_seq_one_letter_code
_entity_poly.pdbx_strand_id
1 'polypeptide(L)' 'WLDRTSGSGFKSVKPFRSGYFGASIKLQPGYTAGVITSLYLSNSEAHPGFHDEVDIEFLGTTFGKPYTLQTNVY' A
#
# COMPACT_ATOMS: atom_id res chain seq x y z
N TRP A 1 10.07 4.01 -7.87
CA TRP A 1 10.54 2.89 -8.73
C TRP A 1 10.94 1.78 -7.78
N LEU A 2 10.58 0.52 -8.07
CA LEU A 2 11.00 -0.64 -7.28
C LEU A 2 11.92 -1.47 -8.17
N ASP A 3 13.09 -1.82 -7.64
CA ASP A 3 14.03 -2.72 -8.28
C ASP A 3 14.77 -3.57 -7.24
N ARG A 4 15.86 -4.21 -7.65
CA ARG A 4 16.68 -5.04 -6.74
C ARG A 4 17.45 -4.23 -5.69
N THR A 5 17.59 -2.92 -5.87
CA THR A 5 18.35 -2.05 -4.98
C THR A 5 17.45 -1.43 -3.92
N SER A 6 16.23 -1.01 -4.28
CA SER A 6 15.30 -0.36 -3.34
C SER A 6 13.86 -0.31 -3.86
N GLY A 7 12.94 -0.11 -2.92
CA GLY A 7 11.59 0.37 -3.17
C GLY A 7 11.46 1.89 -3.01
N SER A 8 10.23 2.35 -2.82
CA SER A 8 9.95 3.76 -2.53
C SER A 8 8.61 3.90 -1.81
N GLY A 9 8.47 4.95 -1.01
CA GLY A 9 7.24 5.27 -0.29
C GLY A 9 7.14 6.77 -0.02
N PHE A 10 5.94 7.23 0.31
CA PHE A 10 5.68 8.60 0.73
C PHE A 10 4.77 8.58 1.96
N LYS A 11 4.80 9.66 2.73
CA LYS A 11 4.01 9.84 3.95
C LYS A 11 3.35 11.21 3.92
N SER A 12 2.15 11.31 4.49
CA SER A 12 1.51 12.62 4.69
C SER A 12 2.36 13.53 5.57
N VAL A 13 2.35 14.83 5.27
CA VAL A 13 3.07 15.83 6.08
C VAL A 13 2.50 15.94 7.50
N LYS A 14 1.21 15.63 7.68
CA LYS A 14 0.50 15.72 8.96
C LYS A 14 -0.20 14.41 9.30
N PRO A 15 -0.36 14.10 10.60
CA PRO A 15 -1.31 13.10 11.06
C PRO A 15 -2.75 13.65 11.01
N PHE A 16 -3.73 12.76 11.01
CA PHE A 16 -5.15 13.11 10.94
C PHE A 16 -5.95 12.36 12.01
N ARG A 17 -7.07 12.96 12.44
CA ARG A 17 -8.05 12.31 13.33
C ARG A 17 -9.20 11.64 12.57
N SER A 18 -9.52 12.16 11.39
CA SER A 18 -10.58 11.67 10.49
C SER A 18 -10.41 12.30 9.11
N GLY A 19 -10.97 11.68 8.07
CA GLY A 19 -11.01 12.28 6.74
C GLY A 19 -11.38 11.30 5.63
N TYR A 20 -11.50 11.83 4.41
CA TYR A 20 -11.49 11.04 3.19
C TYR A 20 -10.10 11.13 2.55
N PHE A 21 -9.46 9.99 2.35
CA PHE A 21 -8.14 9.89 1.76
C PHE A 21 -8.24 9.06 0.48
N GLY A 22 -7.86 9.65 -0.65
CA GLY A 22 -7.96 8.98 -1.94
C GLY A 22 -6.92 9.48 -2.91
N ALA A 23 -6.56 8.61 -3.85
CA ALA A 23 -5.66 8.91 -4.95
C ALA A 23 -6.11 8.15 -6.20
N SER A 24 -5.89 8.74 -7.37
CA SER A 24 -5.99 7.99 -8.63
C SER A 24 -4.71 7.17 -8.81
N ILE A 25 -4.83 5.84 -8.84
CA ILE A 25 -3.70 4.91 -8.88
C ILE A 25 -3.77 4.08 -10.16
N LYS A 26 -2.63 3.94 -10.85
CA LYS A 26 -2.47 3.03 -12.00
C LYS A 26 -1.39 2.01 -11.67
N LEU A 27 -1.71 0.73 -11.83
CA LEU A 27 -0.80 -0.37 -11.54
C LEU A 27 0.10 -0.70 -12.72
N GLN A 28 1.25 -1.30 -12.42
CA GLN A 28 2.19 -1.78 -13.43
C GLN A 28 1.59 -2.99 -14.19
N PRO A 29 1.62 -3.00 -15.54
CA PRO A 29 1.19 -4.17 -16.32
C PRO A 29 2.25 -5.29 -16.33
N GLY A 30 1.84 -6.50 -16.68
CA GLY A 30 2.73 -7.65 -16.89
C GLY A 30 2.96 -8.49 -15.63
N TYR A 31 4.19 -8.97 -15.45
CA TYR A 31 4.56 -9.79 -14.29
C TYR A 31 4.89 -8.91 -13.08
N THR A 32 4.08 -8.98 -12.04
CA THR A 32 4.27 -8.25 -10.78
C THR A 32 4.17 -9.15 -9.55
N ALA A 33 4.13 -10.46 -9.73
CA ALA A 33 4.01 -11.42 -8.64
C ALA A 33 5.10 -11.20 -7.56
N GLY A 34 4.66 -11.13 -6.31
CA GLY A 34 5.51 -10.84 -5.15
C GLY A 34 5.74 -9.36 -4.85
N VAL A 35 5.18 -8.45 -5.64
CA VAL A 35 5.22 -6.99 -5.40
C VAL A 35 3.85 -6.51 -4.95
N ILE A 36 3.81 -5.67 -3.90
CA ILE A 36 2.60 -5.00 -3.44
C ILE A 36 2.72 -3.51 -3.75
N THR A 37 1.65 -2.93 -4.30
CA THR A 37 1.43 -1.47 -4.30
C THR A 37 0.38 -1.16 -3.24
N SER A 38 0.67 -0.30 -2.27
CA SER A 38 -0.25 -0.01 -1.18
C SER A 38 -0.58 1.47 -1.05
N LEU A 39 -1.77 1.76 -0.52
CA LEU A 39 -2.19 3.04 0.02
C LEU A 39 -2.89 2.76 1.34
N TYR A 40 -2.32 3.23 2.45
CA TYR A 40 -2.79 2.85 3.79
C TYR A 40 -2.68 4.01 4.78
N LEU A 41 -3.35 3.86 5.91
CA LEU A 41 -3.26 4.73 7.09
C LEU A 41 -2.66 3.89 8.22
N SER A 42 -1.63 4.40 8.90
CA SER A 42 -1.00 3.67 10.01
C SER A 42 -0.47 4.65 11.06
N ASN A 43 -0.51 4.23 12.32
CA ASN A 43 0.18 4.92 13.43
C ASN A 43 1.37 4.11 13.99
N SER A 44 1.90 3.14 13.22
CA SER A 44 3.02 2.26 13.59
C SER A 44 4.31 2.98 14.02
N GLU A 45 4.64 4.12 13.41
CA GLU A 45 5.81 4.92 13.86
C GLU A 45 5.61 5.53 15.26
N ALA A 46 4.37 5.82 15.66
CA ALA A 46 4.04 6.35 16.98
C ALA A 46 3.81 5.24 18.02
N HIS A 47 3.28 4.09 17.59
CA HIS A 47 2.98 2.93 18.44
C HIS A 47 3.62 1.63 17.91
N PRO A 48 4.96 1.50 17.90
CA PRO A 48 5.62 0.35 17.29
C PRO A 48 5.19 -0.99 17.91
N GLY A 49 4.61 -1.88 17.10
CA GLY A 49 4.18 -3.22 17.52
C GLY A 49 2.82 -3.29 18.21
N PHE A 50 2.14 -2.16 18.39
CA PHE A 50 0.77 -2.10 18.94
C PHE A 50 0.02 -0.91 18.34
N HIS A 51 -0.11 -0.93 17.02
CA HIS A 51 -0.61 0.17 16.20
C HIS A 51 -1.93 -0.18 15.52
N ASP A 52 -2.64 0.87 15.10
CA ASP A 52 -3.84 0.77 14.27
C ASP A 52 -3.45 0.97 12.79
N GLU A 53 -4.07 0.20 11.89
CA GLU A 53 -3.79 0.29 10.45
C GLU A 53 -5.03 0.01 9.60
N VAL A 54 -5.18 0.73 8.49
CA VAL A 54 -6.24 0.51 7.49
C VAL A 54 -5.62 0.50 6.10
N ASP A 55 -5.78 -0.61 5.40
CA ASP A 55 -5.01 -0.93 4.20
C ASP A 55 -5.85 -1.00 2.92
N ILE A 56 -5.25 -0.53 1.83
CA ILE A 56 -5.56 -0.94 0.46
C ILE A 56 -4.28 -1.47 -0.15
N GLU A 57 -4.27 -2.75 -0.51
CA GLU A 57 -3.10 -3.42 -1.07
C GLU A 57 -3.45 -4.09 -2.41
N PHE A 58 -2.76 -3.69 -3.47
CA PHE A 58 -2.84 -4.35 -4.76
C PHE A 58 -1.80 -5.46 -4.81
N LEU A 59 -2.26 -6.70 -4.72
CA LEU A 59 -1.39 -7.88 -4.75
C LEU A 59 -0.98 -8.16 -6.20
N GLY A 60 0.32 -8.01 -6.47
CA GLY A 60 0.90 -8.27 -7.77
C GLY A 60 0.64 -9.70 -8.26
N THR A 61 0.56 -9.84 -9.59
CA THR A 61 0.03 -11.03 -10.24
C THR A 61 0.92 -11.52 -11.38
N THR A 62 0.63 -12.70 -11.92
CA THR A 62 1.32 -13.25 -13.09
C THR A 62 0.58 -12.86 -14.37
N PHE A 63 1.24 -12.99 -15.53
CA PHE A 63 0.59 -12.74 -16.82
C PHE A 63 -0.77 -13.44 -16.96
N GLY A 64 -1.75 -12.71 -17.49
CA GLY A 64 -3.10 -13.22 -17.76
C GLY A 64 -4.00 -13.41 -16.54
N LYS A 65 -3.50 -13.18 -15.31
CA LYS A 65 -4.31 -13.23 -14.09
C LYS A 65 -4.70 -11.81 -13.64
N PRO A 66 -5.89 -11.61 -13.06
CA PRO A 66 -6.27 -10.33 -12.50
C PRO A 66 -5.42 -10.00 -11.27
N TYR A 67 -5.35 -8.72 -10.94
CA TYR A 67 -4.91 -8.27 -9.62
C TYR A 67 -5.96 -8.64 -8.56
N THR A 68 -5.49 -8.86 -7.33
CA THR A 68 -6.35 -8.89 -6.15
C THR A 68 -6.21 -7.57 -5.41
N LEU A 69 -7.34 -6.92 -5.11
CA LEU A 69 -7.38 -5.81 -4.17
C LEU A 69 -7.71 -6.39 -2.79
N GLN A 70 -6.77 -6.25 -1.86
CA GLN A 70 -6.93 -6.62 -0.47
C GLN A 70 -7.23 -5.37 0.37
N THR A 71 -8.12 -5.53 1.34
CA THR A 71 -8.39 -4.54 2.38
C THR A 71 -8.18 -5.19 3.74
N ASN A 72 -7.61 -4.45 4.69
CA ASN A 72 -7.41 -4.96 6.04
C ASN A 72 -7.58 -3.85 7.07
N VAL A 73 -7.82 -4.28 8.32
CA VAL A 73 -7.86 -3.43 9.51
C VAL A 73 -7.14 -4.15 10.64
N TYR A 74 -6.16 -3.48 11.24
CA TYR A 74 -5.49 -3.88 12.48
C TYR A 74 -5.89 -2.96 13.62
#